data_AF-A0ABD5LXT4-F1
#
_entry.id   AF-A0ABD5LXT4-F1
#
_cell.length_a   1.000
_cell.length_b   1.000
_cell.length_c   1.000
_cell.angle_alpha   90.00
_cell.angle_beta   90.00
_cell.angle_gamma   90.00
#
_symmetry.space_group_name_H-M   'P 1'
#
loop_
_entity.id
_entity.type
_entity.pdbx_description
1 polymer ?
#
loop_
_entity_poly.entity_id
_entity_poly.type
_entity_poly.pdbx_seq_one_letter_code
_entity_poly.pdbx_strand_id
1 'polypeptide(L)'
;MNLPHKASLGLFINSLKPFTDIHRQMRKLTYLYNQKLESWNFFRFYDVKHFIPCIESLTHGQLINVVNGVNAFYGYSAQYPDGVEITFHPDYLYDGSKREPLFINTYLYNHYANITQLQTVAKAKALIEQFSQVEGDELEGDALMGYCIHAANCSFLDDIHQSKALLYDLQARYLCRHQPRTWQIANEKAAPYKYNQVLLSYHRYIACLNTQGEMK
;
A
#
# COMPACT_ATOMS: atom_id res chain seq x y z
N MET A 1 -18.09 24.55 18.42
CA MET A 1 -17.05 24.50 17.36
C MET A 1 -17.31 23.25 16.53
N ASN A 2 -17.88 23.42 15.34
CA ASN A 2 -18.25 22.32 14.45
C ASN A 2 -17.03 21.82 13.70
N LEU A 3 -16.59 20.60 13.99
CA LEU A 3 -15.70 19.86 13.09
C LEU A 3 -16.49 19.59 11.80
N PRO A 4 -16.00 19.97 10.61
CA PRO A 4 -16.71 19.70 9.36
C PRO A 4 -16.86 18.19 9.17
N HIS A 5 -18.08 17.74 8.83
CA HIS A 5 -18.52 16.38 8.51
C HIS A 5 -17.65 15.63 7.47
N LYS A 6 -16.38 15.37 7.78
CA LYS A 6 -15.48 14.55 6.94
C LYS A 6 -15.35 13.11 7.43
N ALA A 7 -16.00 12.75 8.53
CA ALA A 7 -15.86 11.44 9.19
C ALA A 7 -16.93 10.38 8.84
N SER A 8 -17.88 10.67 7.96
CA SER A 8 -19.11 9.84 7.83
C SER A 8 -19.33 9.17 6.46
N LEU A 9 -18.31 9.04 5.61
CA LEU A 9 -18.41 8.31 4.33
C LEU A 9 -17.43 7.13 4.36
N GLY A 10 -17.97 5.92 4.52
CA GLY A 10 -17.19 4.70 4.62
C GLY A 10 -17.96 3.51 4.06
N LEU A 11 -17.25 2.61 3.37
CA LEU A 11 -17.71 1.28 3.02
C LEU A 11 -17.06 0.29 3.99
N PHE A 12 -17.86 -0.46 4.72
CA PHE A 12 -17.44 -1.53 5.62
C PHE A 12 -17.72 -2.87 4.97
N ILE A 13 -16.88 -3.87 5.25
CA ILE A 13 -16.93 -5.17 4.58
C ILE A 13 -17.02 -6.25 5.65
N ASN A 14 -18.06 -7.07 5.59
CA ASN A 14 -18.14 -8.32 6.33
C ASN A 14 -17.68 -9.46 5.40
N SER A 15 -16.61 -10.15 5.78
CA SER A 15 -15.96 -11.13 4.91
C SER A 15 -15.49 -12.37 5.68
N LEU A 16 -15.53 -13.51 4.98
CA LEU A 16 -14.93 -14.78 5.41
C LEU A 16 -13.41 -14.82 5.20
N LYS A 17 -12.84 -13.85 4.48
CA LYS A 17 -11.42 -13.80 4.13
C LYS A 17 -10.62 -12.91 5.09
N PRO A 18 -9.31 -13.19 5.26
CA PRO A 18 -8.41 -12.29 5.97
C PRO A 18 -8.38 -10.88 5.36
N PHE A 19 -8.13 -9.88 6.21
CA PHE A 19 -8.03 -8.48 5.79
C PHE A 19 -7.06 -8.25 4.63
N THR A 20 -5.92 -8.95 4.59
CA THR A 20 -4.91 -8.81 3.52
C THR A 20 -5.46 -9.18 2.15
N ASP A 21 -6.28 -10.23 2.08
CA ASP A 21 -6.86 -10.72 0.84
C ASP A 21 -7.95 -9.78 0.35
N ILE A 22 -8.84 -9.35 1.26
CA ILE A 22 -9.86 -8.33 0.95
C ILE A 22 -9.23 -7.02 0.55
N HIS A 23 -8.19 -6.56 1.24
CA HIS A 23 -7.49 -5.33 0.89
C HIS A 23 -6.86 -5.42 -0.51
N ARG A 24 -6.23 -6.55 -0.87
CA ARG A 24 -5.69 -6.77 -2.23
C ARG A 24 -6.81 -6.83 -3.28
N GLN A 25 -7.93 -7.48 -2.96
CA GLN A 25 -9.11 -7.57 -3.82
C GLN A 25 -9.69 -6.17 -4.11
N MET A 26 -9.94 -5.40 -3.06
CA MET A 26 -10.52 -4.05 -3.16
C MET A 26 -9.60 -3.05 -3.85
N ARG A 27 -8.27 -3.16 -3.70
CA ARG A 27 -7.32 -2.26 -4.40
C ARG A 27 -7.47 -2.32 -5.92
N LYS A 28 -7.79 -3.49 -6.49
CA LYS A 28 -7.96 -3.67 -7.94
C LYS A 28 -9.13 -2.86 -8.49
N LEU A 29 -10.16 -2.63 -7.67
CA LEU A 29 -11.36 -1.91 -8.08
C LEU A 29 -11.05 -0.50 -8.55
N THR A 30 -10.05 0.16 -7.95
CA THR A 30 -9.66 1.56 -8.21
C THR A 30 -9.20 1.81 -9.65
N TYR A 31 -9.07 0.74 -10.44
CA TYR A 31 -8.48 0.78 -11.76
C TYR A 31 -9.38 0.11 -12.80
N LEU A 32 -10.60 -0.28 -12.44
CA LEU A 32 -11.53 -0.96 -13.33
C LEU A 32 -12.24 0.01 -14.26
N TYR A 33 -12.42 -0.41 -15.52
CA TYR A 33 -13.33 0.27 -16.42
C TYR A 33 -14.78 -0.03 -16.05
N ASN A 34 -15.58 1.01 -15.80
CA ASN A 34 -17.01 0.90 -15.67
C ASN A 34 -17.63 0.90 -17.08
N GLN A 35 -18.08 -0.27 -17.53
CA GLN A 35 -18.67 -0.43 -18.87
C GLN A 35 -20.00 0.33 -19.01
N LYS A 36 -20.80 0.39 -17.94
CA LYS A 36 -22.12 1.05 -17.93
C LYS A 36 -22.02 2.57 -18.02
N LEU A 37 -20.98 3.15 -17.41
CA LEU A 37 -20.71 4.59 -17.42
C LEU A 37 -19.68 5.00 -18.48
N GLU A 38 -19.16 4.04 -19.26
CA GLU A 38 -18.07 4.21 -20.23
C GLU A 38 -16.84 4.96 -19.68
N SER A 39 -16.57 4.82 -18.38
CA SER A 39 -15.56 5.60 -17.66
C SER A 39 -14.65 4.71 -16.83
N TRP A 40 -13.37 5.08 -16.69
CA TRP A 40 -12.52 4.47 -15.68
C TRP A 40 -12.99 4.84 -14.27
N ASN A 41 -13.05 3.88 -13.35
CA ASN A 41 -13.31 4.16 -11.95
C ASN A 41 -12.08 4.84 -11.34
N PHE A 42 -12.26 6.01 -10.74
CA PHE A 42 -11.18 6.78 -10.09
C PHE A 42 -11.43 7.01 -8.60
N PHE A 43 -12.20 6.13 -7.96
CA PHE A 43 -12.73 6.39 -6.63
C PHE A 43 -12.05 5.56 -5.55
N ARG A 44 -11.80 6.19 -4.41
CA ARG A 44 -11.66 5.46 -3.14
C ARG A 44 -13.04 4.87 -2.84
N PHE A 45 -13.17 3.54 -2.80
CA PHE A 45 -14.42 2.76 -2.64
C PHE A 45 -15.21 3.02 -1.35
N TYR A 46 -14.95 4.11 -0.64
CA TYR A 46 -15.63 4.47 0.60
C TYR A 46 -16.98 5.16 0.36
N ASP A 47 -17.39 5.43 -0.89
CA ASP A 47 -18.67 6.05 -1.25
C ASP A 47 -19.58 5.08 -2.04
N VAL A 48 -20.71 4.74 -1.43
CA VAL A 48 -21.72 3.83 -1.97
C VAL A 48 -22.26 4.28 -3.32
N LYS A 49 -22.37 5.59 -3.57
CA LYS A 49 -22.99 6.11 -4.79
C LYS A 49 -22.25 5.69 -6.07
N HIS A 50 -20.95 5.43 -5.95
CA HIS A 50 -20.11 4.95 -7.05
C HIS A 50 -19.89 3.44 -6.99
N PHE A 51 -19.94 2.86 -5.79
CA PHE A 51 -19.76 1.43 -5.60
C PHE A 51 -20.87 0.63 -6.28
N ILE A 52 -22.14 0.97 -6.05
CA ILE A 52 -23.28 0.21 -6.64
C ILE A 52 -23.22 0.21 -8.18
N PRO A 53 -23.13 1.35 -8.87
CA PRO A 53 -23.06 1.34 -10.34
C PRO A 53 -21.82 0.64 -10.91
N CYS A 54 -20.70 0.64 -10.17
CA CYS A 54 -19.50 -0.09 -10.56
C CYS A 54 -19.72 -1.60 -10.50
N ILE A 55 -20.25 -2.09 -9.38
CA ILE A 55 -20.58 -3.50 -9.18
C ILE A 55 -21.59 -4.00 -10.22
N GLU A 56 -22.64 -3.21 -10.49
CA GLU A 56 -23.65 -3.54 -11.51
C GLU A 56 -23.10 -3.59 -12.94
N SER A 57 -21.95 -2.95 -13.21
CA SER A 57 -21.33 -2.95 -14.54
C SER A 57 -20.48 -4.20 -14.81
N LEU A 58 -20.22 -5.03 -13.80
CA LEU A 58 -19.38 -6.22 -13.95
C LEU A 58 -20.21 -7.42 -14.39
N THR A 59 -19.62 -8.25 -15.26
CA THR A 59 -20.21 -9.55 -15.59
C THR A 59 -20.15 -10.49 -14.37
N HIS A 60 -20.91 -11.60 -14.42
CA HIS A 60 -20.86 -12.62 -13.36
C HIS A 60 -19.41 -13.09 -13.06
N GLY A 61 -18.65 -13.44 -14.10
CA GLY A 61 -17.27 -13.89 -13.97
C GLY A 61 -16.31 -12.83 -13.42
N GLN A 62 -16.55 -11.55 -13.74
CA GLN A 62 -15.76 -10.43 -13.24
C GLN A 62 -16.11 -10.10 -11.78
N LEU A 63 -17.39 -10.16 -11.43
CA LEU A 63 -17.89 -9.87 -10.10
C LEU A 63 -17.31 -10.84 -9.06
N ILE A 64 -17.11 -12.12 -9.41
CA ILE A 64 -16.42 -13.09 -8.53
C ILE A 64 -15.04 -12.60 -8.10
N ASN A 65 -14.28 -11.91 -8.97
CA ASN A 65 -12.97 -11.38 -8.58
C ASN A 65 -13.06 -10.28 -7.50
N VAL A 66 -14.25 -9.72 -7.28
CA VAL A 66 -14.51 -8.52 -6.47
C VAL A 66 -15.26 -8.83 -5.18
N VAL A 67 -16.19 -9.78 -5.21
CA VAL A 67 -17.08 -10.06 -4.06
C VAL A 67 -16.85 -11.44 -3.45
N ASN A 68 -15.97 -12.25 -4.03
CA ASN A 68 -15.73 -13.59 -3.50
C ASN A 68 -15.25 -13.55 -2.05
N GLY A 69 -15.88 -14.36 -1.20
CA GLY A 69 -15.69 -14.39 0.25
C GLY A 69 -16.22 -13.16 0.99
N VAL A 70 -16.98 -12.27 0.36
CA VAL A 70 -17.63 -11.12 1.02
C VAL A 70 -19.10 -11.46 1.27
N ASN A 71 -19.52 -11.38 2.53
CA ASN A 71 -20.90 -11.60 2.95
C ASN A 71 -21.77 -10.39 2.61
N ALA A 72 -21.29 -9.20 2.98
CA ALA A 72 -21.99 -7.95 2.76
C ALA A 72 -21.02 -6.77 2.73
N PHE A 73 -21.41 -5.74 1.98
CA PHE A 73 -20.84 -4.41 2.09
C PHE A 73 -21.86 -3.50 2.76
N TYR A 74 -21.42 -2.74 3.74
CA TYR A 74 -22.22 -1.69 4.36
C TYR A 74 -21.66 -0.36 3.94
N GLY A 75 -22.50 0.63 3.68
CA GLY A 75 -21.95 1.95 3.48
C GLY A 75 -22.95 3.07 3.63
N TYR A 76 -22.40 4.28 3.67
CA TYR A 76 -23.14 5.51 3.93
C TYR A 76 -22.88 6.50 2.81
N SER A 77 -23.92 7.22 2.40
CA SER A 77 -23.79 8.36 1.49
C SER A 77 -24.89 9.39 1.77
N ALA A 78 -24.80 10.59 1.20
CA ALA A 78 -25.89 11.57 1.30
C ALA A 78 -27.22 11.06 0.70
N GLN A 79 -27.16 10.08 -0.22
CA GLN A 79 -28.34 9.42 -0.79
C GLN A 79 -28.86 8.28 0.11
N TYR A 80 -28.01 7.71 0.98
CA TYR A 80 -28.34 6.65 1.93
C TYR A 80 -27.92 7.08 3.35
N PRO A 81 -28.64 8.03 3.96
CA PRO A 81 -28.26 8.61 5.25
C PRO A 81 -28.34 7.59 6.40
N ASP A 82 -29.27 6.64 6.33
CA ASP A 82 -29.43 5.56 7.30
C ASP A 82 -28.47 4.37 7.06
N GLY A 83 -27.66 4.47 6.00
CA GLY A 83 -26.80 3.39 5.52
C GLY A 83 -27.52 2.43 4.58
N VAL A 84 -26.72 1.64 3.85
CA VAL A 84 -27.20 0.55 3.00
C VAL A 84 -26.40 -0.71 3.30
N GLU A 85 -27.08 -1.85 3.28
CA GLU A 85 -26.47 -3.18 3.23
C GLU A 85 -26.59 -3.72 1.80
N ILE A 86 -25.45 -4.07 1.20
CA ILE A 86 -25.34 -4.61 -0.15
C ILE A 86 -24.89 -6.05 -0.02
N THR A 87 -25.79 -6.96 -0.35
CA THR A 87 -25.55 -8.40 -0.36
C THR A 87 -25.46 -8.93 -1.79
N PHE A 88 -24.84 -10.10 -1.92
CA PHE A 88 -24.68 -10.79 -3.21
C PHE A 88 -25.31 -12.18 -3.11
N HIS A 89 -25.69 -12.73 -4.26
CA HIS A 89 -26.17 -14.10 -4.33
C HIS A 89 -25.13 -15.07 -3.71
N PRO A 90 -25.54 -16.10 -2.94
CA PRO A 90 -24.62 -17.01 -2.27
C PRO A 90 -23.59 -17.70 -3.18
N ASP A 91 -23.88 -17.83 -4.47
CA ASP A 91 -22.93 -18.40 -5.46
C ASP A 91 -21.65 -17.58 -5.61
N TYR A 92 -21.68 -16.30 -5.26
CA TYR A 92 -20.50 -15.46 -5.26
C TYR A 92 -19.61 -15.68 -4.02
N LEU A 93 -20.16 -16.24 -2.94
CA LEU A 93 -19.45 -16.38 -1.67
C LEU A 93 -18.26 -17.33 -1.78
N TYR A 94 -18.40 -18.40 -2.57
CA TYR A 94 -17.44 -19.48 -2.70
C TYR A 94 -16.75 -19.49 -4.06
N ASP A 95 -15.49 -19.92 -4.09
CA ASP A 95 -14.61 -19.85 -5.28
C ASP A 95 -14.82 -21.05 -6.23
N GLY A 96 -16.06 -21.29 -6.63
CA GLY A 96 -16.43 -22.43 -7.48
C GLY A 96 -16.67 -22.09 -8.96
N SER A 97 -16.92 -20.81 -9.27
CA SER A 97 -17.38 -20.37 -10.58
C SER A 97 -16.24 -19.87 -11.47
N LYS A 98 -16.42 -19.99 -12.80
CA LYS A 98 -15.42 -19.54 -13.78
C LYS A 98 -15.17 -18.04 -13.66
N ARG A 99 -13.92 -17.66 -13.38
CA ARG A 99 -13.50 -16.25 -13.31
C ARG A 99 -13.25 -15.69 -14.69
N GLU A 100 -13.68 -14.45 -14.91
CA GLU A 100 -13.37 -13.67 -16.10
C GLU A 100 -12.32 -12.60 -15.79
N PRO A 101 -11.48 -12.20 -16.77
CA PRO A 101 -10.50 -11.15 -16.56
C PRO A 101 -11.17 -9.80 -16.29
N LEU A 102 -10.61 -9.06 -15.35
CA LEU A 102 -10.97 -7.67 -15.09
C LEU A 102 -10.25 -6.75 -16.09
N PHE A 103 -10.97 -5.80 -16.68
CA PHE A 103 -10.36 -4.75 -17.52
C PHE A 103 -9.76 -3.66 -16.63
N ILE A 104 -8.46 -3.79 -16.36
CA ILE A 104 -7.68 -2.90 -15.50
C ILE A 104 -6.90 -1.90 -16.37
N ASN A 105 -6.94 -0.61 -16.02
CA ASN A 105 -6.03 0.37 -16.60
C ASN A 105 -4.61 0.16 -16.06
N THR A 106 -3.80 -0.62 -16.78
CA THR A 106 -2.43 -0.97 -16.38
C THR A 106 -1.49 0.23 -16.34
N TYR A 107 -1.66 1.20 -17.25
CA TYR A 107 -0.90 2.44 -17.24
C TYR A 107 -1.09 3.21 -15.94
N LEU A 108 -2.36 3.42 -15.53
CA LEU A 108 -2.68 4.12 -14.29
C LEU A 108 -2.30 3.32 -13.05
N TYR A 109 -2.51 2.01 -13.05
CA TYR A 109 -2.09 1.13 -11.97
C TYR A 109 -0.58 1.29 -11.69
N ASN A 110 0.23 1.18 -12.75
CA ASN A 110 1.67 1.34 -12.67
C ASN A 110 2.06 2.79 -12.33
N HIS A 111 1.37 3.79 -12.89
CA HIS A 111 1.63 5.20 -12.60
C HIS A 111 1.40 5.54 -11.12
N TYR A 112 0.31 5.07 -10.51
CA TYR A 112 0.05 5.29 -9.08
C TYR A 112 0.96 4.46 -8.17
N ALA A 113 1.31 3.23 -8.57
CA ALA A 113 2.35 2.46 -7.89
C ALA A 113 3.68 3.24 -7.88
N ASN A 114 4.06 3.81 -9.02
CA ASN A 114 5.25 4.64 -9.17
C ASN A 114 5.14 5.94 -8.35
N ILE A 115 3.99 6.64 -8.34
CA ILE A 115 3.78 7.82 -7.49
C ILE A 115 3.93 7.45 -6.01
N THR A 116 3.36 6.33 -5.58
CA THR A 116 3.43 5.89 -4.18
C THR A 116 4.87 5.55 -3.79
N GLN A 117 5.61 4.88 -4.69
CA GLN A 117 7.04 4.63 -4.53
C GLN A 117 7.82 5.95 -4.47
N LEU A 118 7.63 6.86 -5.43
CA LEU A 118 8.31 8.16 -5.49
C LEU A 118 8.01 9.02 -4.25
N GLN A 119 6.77 9.04 -3.76
CA GLN A 119 6.40 9.73 -2.52
C GLN A 119 7.08 9.10 -1.29
N THR A 120 7.21 7.77 -1.25
CA THR A 120 7.88 7.08 -0.16
C THR A 120 9.39 7.34 -0.18
N VAL A 121 9.98 7.32 -1.38
CA VAL A 121 11.38 7.68 -1.63
C VAL A 121 11.64 9.15 -1.26
N ALA A 122 10.77 10.08 -1.67
CA ALA A 122 10.90 11.50 -1.33
C ALA A 122 10.81 11.75 0.18
N LYS A 123 9.92 11.04 0.88
CA LYS A 123 9.85 11.08 2.35
C LYS A 123 11.09 10.49 3.01
N ALA A 124 11.62 9.39 2.50
CA ALA A 124 12.86 8.80 3.01
C ALA A 124 14.03 9.78 2.83
N LYS A 125 14.15 10.38 1.64
CA LYS A 125 15.13 11.44 1.34
C LYS A 125 15.03 12.58 2.35
N ALA A 126 13.83 13.14 2.54
CA ALA A 126 13.63 14.25 3.49
C ALA A 126 14.01 13.87 4.93
N LEU A 127 13.70 12.66 5.38
CA LEU A 127 14.11 12.17 6.71
C LEU A 127 15.63 11.98 6.80
N ILE A 128 16.25 11.43 5.77
CA ILE A 128 17.70 11.28 5.70
C ILE A 128 18.38 12.65 5.78
N GLU A 129 17.94 13.62 4.99
CA GLU A 129 18.43 15.00 5.02
C GLU A 129 18.25 15.65 6.39
N GLN A 130 17.13 15.38 7.07
CA GLN A 130 16.83 15.97 8.38
C GLN A 130 17.67 15.37 9.52
N PHE A 131 17.97 14.08 9.48
CA PHE A 131 18.53 13.35 10.64
C PHE A 131 19.97 12.86 10.45
N SER A 132 20.55 13.00 9.26
CA SER A 132 21.94 12.62 9.03
C SER A 132 22.85 13.82 9.29
N GLN A 133 23.73 13.75 10.28
CA GLN A 133 24.79 14.74 10.53
C GLN A 133 25.92 14.61 9.49
N VAL A 134 25.63 14.74 8.20
CA VAL A 134 26.63 14.66 7.15
C VAL A 134 26.99 16.07 6.71
N GLU A 135 28.15 16.55 7.15
CA GLU A 135 28.83 17.71 6.57
C GLU A 135 29.60 17.24 5.32
N GLY A 136 29.31 17.84 4.15
CA GLY A 136 30.06 17.62 2.90
C GLY A 136 29.20 17.56 1.62
N ASP A 137 29.86 17.76 0.47
CA ASP A 137 29.33 17.83 -0.92
C ASP A 137 28.59 16.56 -1.44
N GLU A 138 28.34 15.54 -0.62
CA GLU A 138 27.61 14.31 -1.02
C GLU A 138 26.07 14.47 -1.03
N LEU A 139 25.57 15.69 -0.82
CA LEU A 139 24.16 16.07 -0.80
C LEU A 139 23.68 16.73 -2.10
N GLU A 140 24.32 16.47 -3.24
CA GLU A 140 23.72 16.87 -4.52
C GLU A 140 22.37 16.15 -4.69
N GLY A 141 21.28 16.92 -4.71
CA GLY A 141 19.92 16.43 -4.51
C GLY A 141 19.48 15.29 -5.46
N ASP A 142 20.10 15.19 -6.64
CA ASP A 142 19.83 14.14 -7.63
C ASP A 142 20.57 12.83 -7.32
N ALA A 143 21.77 12.88 -6.76
CA ALA A 143 22.53 11.69 -6.37
C ALA A 143 21.86 10.93 -5.20
N LEU A 144 21.37 11.67 -4.20
CA LEU A 144 20.63 11.08 -3.08
C LEU A 144 19.28 10.49 -3.52
N MET A 145 18.59 11.13 -4.46
CA MET A 145 17.35 10.60 -5.04
C MET A 145 17.64 9.30 -5.81
N GLY A 146 18.67 9.29 -6.66
CA GLY A 146 19.11 8.09 -7.37
C GLY A 146 19.47 6.94 -6.44
N TYR A 147 20.18 7.22 -5.35
CA TYR A 147 20.48 6.24 -4.30
C TYR A 147 19.21 5.68 -3.65
N CYS A 148 18.27 6.55 -3.22
CA CYS A 148 17.05 6.11 -2.56
C CYS A 148 16.17 5.27 -3.50
N ILE A 149 16.13 5.58 -4.80
CA ILE A 149 15.42 4.78 -5.81
C ILE A 149 16.07 3.40 -5.93
N HIS A 150 17.41 3.34 -6.08
CA HIS A 150 18.13 2.07 -6.17
C HIS A 150 17.91 1.20 -4.93
N ALA A 151 18.08 1.78 -3.73
CA ALA A 151 17.87 1.09 -2.47
C ALA A 151 16.42 0.61 -2.32
N ALA A 152 15.43 1.41 -2.71
CA ALA A 152 14.02 1.01 -2.67
C ALA A 152 13.74 -0.18 -3.59
N ASN A 153 14.30 -0.18 -4.81
CA ASN A 153 14.18 -1.29 -5.74
C ASN A 153 14.77 -2.58 -5.16
N CYS A 154 15.93 -2.49 -4.50
CA CYS A 154 16.52 -3.63 -3.79
C CYS A 154 15.63 -4.12 -2.64
N SER A 155 15.06 -3.22 -1.83
CA SER A 155 14.13 -3.60 -0.77
C SER A 155 12.88 -4.28 -1.31
N PHE A 156 12.37 -3.88 -2.49
CA PHE A 156 11.25 -4.56 -3.15
C PHE A 156 11.62 -5.98 -3.60
N LEU A 157 12.84 -6.21 -4.09
CA LEU A 157 13.34 -7.55 -4.41
C LEU A 157 13.46 -8.44 -3.16
N ASP A 158 13.64 -7.84 -1.99
CA ASP A 158 13.65 -8.50 -0.67
C ASP A 158 12.23 -8.61 -0.05
N ASP A 159 11.18 -8.51 -0.87
CA ASP A 159 9.76 -8.56 -0.46
C ASP A 159 9.31 -7.45 0.52
N ILE A 160 10.07 -6.36 0.67
CA ILE A 160 9.69 -5.20 1.50
C ILE A 160 8.84 -4.25 0.67
N HIS A 161 7.53 -4.27 0.90
CA HIS A 161 6.56 -3.48 0.13
C HIS A 161 5.68 -2.57 0.99
N GLN A 162 5.71 -2.72 2.32
CA GLN A 162 5.03 -1.79 3.22
C GLN A 162 5.78 -0.46 3.30
N SER A 163 5.10 0.67 3.06
CA SER A 163 5.74 2.00 3.05
C SER A 163 6.52 2.30 4.34
N LYS A 164 6.00 1.90 5.51
CA LYS A 164 6.69 2.11 6.79
C LYS A 164 7.97 1.26 6.91
N ALA A 165 7.94 0.02 6.43
CA ALA A 165 9.13 -0.84 6.40
C ALA A 165 10.17 -0.27 5.42
N LEU A 166 9.73 0.15 4.23
CA LEU A 166 10.57 0.78 3.22
C LEU A 166 11.27 2.04 3.75
N LEU A 167 10.57 2.89 4.50
CA LEU A 167 11.17 4.07 5.13
C LEU A 167 12.30 3.71 6.10
N TYR A 168 12.12 2.71 6.96
CA TYR A 168 13.18 2.27 7.87
C TYR A 168 14.34 1.62 7.13
N ASP A 169 14.05 0.79 6.11
CA ASP A 169 15.08 0.09 5.34
C ASP A 169 15.96 1.08 4.58
N LEU A 170 15.36 2.10 3.94
CA LEU A 170 16.08 3.17 3.24
C LEU A 170 16.98 3.98 4.19
N GLN A 171 16.47 4.34 5.38
CA GLN A 171 17.28 5.03 6.40
C GLN A 171 18.44 4.15 6.88
N ALA A 172 18.17 2.86 7.17
CA ALA A 172 19.19 1.91 7.61
C ALA A 172 20.32 1.75 6.57
N ARG A 173 19.93 1.52 5.31
CA ARG A 173 20.86 1.38 4.17
C ARG A 173 21.73 2.63 4.01
N TYR A 174 21.14 3.82 4.16
CA TYR A 174 21.88 5.07 4.08
C TYR A 174 22.89 5.24 5.24
N LEU A 175 22.49 4.91 6.48
CA LEU A 175 23.36 4.98 7.65
C LEU A 175 24.58 4.06 7.55
N CYS A 176 24.44 2.89 6.92
CA CYS A 176 25.53 1.93 6.75
C CYS A 176 26.12 1.91 5.34
N ARG A 177 25.87 2.93 4.50
CA ARG A 177 26.20 2.90 3.05
C ARG A 177 27.68 2.64 2.74
N HIS A 178 28.59 3.09 3.62
CA HIS A 178 30.04 2.86 3.50
C HIS A 178 30.55 1.73 4.41
N GLN A 179 29.64 1.02 5.10
CA GLN A 179 29.98 0.03 6.11
C GLN A 179 29.21 -1.28 5.87
N PRO A 180 29.63 -2.11 4.91
CA PRO A 180 28.94 -3.37 4.59
C PRO A 180 28.80 -4.31 5.79
N ARG A 181 29.77 -4.30 6.70
CA ARG A 181 29.75 -5.10 7.94
C ARG A 181 28.62 -4.69 8.88
N THR A 182 28.33 -3.39 8.98
CA THR A 182 27.22 -2.87 9.79
C THR A 182 25.88 -3.39 9.26
N TRP A 183 25.71 -3.49 7.94
CA TRP A 183 24.52 -4.08 7.35
C TRP A 183 24.36 -5.57 7.66
N GLN A 184 25.45 -6.34 7.65
CA GLN A 184 25.41 -7.76 8.02
C GLN A 184 24.95 -7.95 9.47
N ILE A 185 25.55 -7.19 10.40
CA ILE A 185 25.16 -7.21 11.83
C ILE A 185 23.69 -6.81 12.01
N ALA A 186 23.22 -5.80 11.26
CA ALA A 186 21.82 -5.38 11.30
C ALA A 186 20.86 -6.48 10.83
N ASN A 187 21.24 -7.26 9.82
CA ASN A 187 20.46 -8.41 9.36
C ASN A 187 20.40 -9.53 10.39
N GLU A 188 21.53 -9.85 11.03
CA GLU A 188 21.59 -10.87 12.08
C GLU A 188 20.71 -10.48 13.27
N LYS A 189 20.81 -9.22 13.74
CA LYS A 189 19.99 -8.70 14.84
C LYS A 189 18.49 -8.68 14.51
N ALA A 190 18.14 -8.47 13.25
CA ALA A 190 16.75 -8.37 12.83
C ALA A 190 16.14 -9.73 12.37
N ALA A 191 16.96 -10.79 12.26
CA ALA A 191 16.52 -12.12 11.84
C ALA A 191 15.30 -12.69 12.61
N PRO A 192 15.14 -12.46 13.93
CA PRO A 192 13.95 -12.91 14.67
C PRO A 192 12.64 -12.33 14.13
N TYR A 193 12.69 -11.18 13.45
CA TYR A 193 11.53 -10.44 12.96
C TYR A 193 11.22 -10.67 11.48
N LYS A 194 11.89 -11.64 10.83
CA LYS A 194 11.80 -11.88 9.37
C LYS A 194 10.39 -12.03 8.78
N TYR A 195 9.40 -12.42 9.58
CA TYR A 195 8.00 -12.57 9.15
C TYR A 195 7.17 -11.29 9.26
N ASN A 196 7.72 -10.21 9.84
CA ASN A 196 7.06 -8.91 9.95
C ASN A 196 7.97 -7.83 9.35
N GLN A 197 7.68 -7.42 8.12
CA GLN A 197 8.49 -6.44 7.38
C GLN A 197 8.79 -5.16 8.17
N VAL A 198 7.80 -4.63 8.91
CA VAL A 198 8.00 -3.38 9.67
C VAL A 198 8.97 -3.59 10.82
N LEU A 199 8.80 -4.67 11.58
CA LEU A 199 9.71 -4.98 12.69
C LEU A 199 11.11 -5.33 12.17
N LEU A 200 11.20 -6.12 11.10
CA LEU A 200 12.46 -6.44 10.43
C LEU A 200 13.23 -5.17 10.05
N SER A 201 12.61 -4.27 9.27
CA SER A 201 13.25 -3.04 8.83
C SER A 201 13.53 -2.07 9.99
N TYR A 202 12.65 -1.99 10.99
CA TYR A 202 12.87 -1.18 12.19
C TYR A 202 14.10 -1.65 12.98
N HIS A 203 14.23 -2.96 13.24
CA HIS A 203 15.38 -3.49 13.99
C HIS A 203 16.69 -3.38 13.21
N ARG A 204 16.66 -3.47 11.87
CA ARG A 204 17.80 -3.12 11.02
C ARG A 204 18.21 -1.66 11.17
N TYR A 205 17.23 -0.75 11.13
CA TYR A 205 17.45 0.68 11.32
C TYR A 205 18.08 1.00 12.67
N ILE A 206 17.52 0.49 13.77
CA ILE A 206 18.06 0.68 15.11
C ILE A 206 19.47 0.11 15.24
N ALA A 207 19.73 -1.06 14.66
CA ALA A 207 21.07 -1.64 14.67
C ALA A 207 22.09 -0.75 13.95
N CYS A 208 21.74 -0.22 12.78
CA CYS A 208 22.60 0.70 12.01
C CYS A 208 22.81 2.04 12.73
N LEU A 209 21.76 2.56 13.38
CA LEU A 209 21.81 3.80 14.15
C LEU A 209 22.74 3.68 15.37
N ASN A 210 22.63 2.59 16.13
CA ASN A 210 23.41 2.40 17.36
C ASN A 210 24.91 2.20 17.06
N THR A 211 25.27 1.56 15.95
CA THR A 211 26.67 1.43 15.53
C THR A 211 27.35 2.75 15.17
N GLN A 212 26.60 3.82 14.87
CA GLN A 212 27.20 5.15 14.71
C GLN A 212 27.53 5.82 16.06
N GLY A 213 26.87 5.41 17.15
CA GLY A 213 27.15 5.89 18.51
C GLY A 213 28.35 5.21 19.19
N GLU A 214 28.70 4.00 18.75
CA GLU A 214 29.83 3.22 19.30
C GLU A 214 31.19 3.56 18.65
N MET A 215 31.22 4.40 17.60
CA MET A 215 32.44 4.85 16.91
C MET A 215 32.86 6.28 17.29
N LYS A 216 32.36 6.82 18.42
CA LYS A 216 32.89 8.02 19.08
C LYS A 216 33.63 7.64 20.36
#